data_AF-A0A395IBN6-F1
#
_entry.id   AF-A0A395IBN6-F1
#
_cell.length_a   1.000
_cell.length_b   1.000
_cell.length_c   1.000
_cell.angle_alpha   90.00
_cell.angle_beta   90.00
_cell.angle_gamma   90.00
#
_symmetry.space_group_name_H-M   'P 1'
#
loop_
_entity.id
_entity.type
_entity.pdbx_description
1 polymer ?
#
loop_
_entity_poly.entity_id
_entity_poly.type
_entity_poly.pdbx_seq_one_letter_code
_entity_poly.pdbx_strand_id
1 'polypeptide(L)'
;MSTANIFILWAASTTEVTLSPRSGGSGEPTYNPRANVTLLPGSGVANGTMTANIRCENCLSTWPSSESGDTAVAGFEMDPNGNATEWFWACQSGEMLGTDDPSADLGMHDDKGVIMFDLSRARFPVEEGVCLEGVNPFV
;
A
#
# COMPACT_ATOMS: atom_id res chain seq x y z
N MET A 1 3.53 3.64 13.21
CA MET A 1 3.87 4.28 11.92
C MET A 1 5.37 4.31 11.63
N SER A 2 6.27 4.61 12.58
CA SER A 2 7.69 4.93 12.32
C SER A 2 8.53 3.94 11.52
N THR A 3 8.14 2.66 11.43
CA THR A 3 8.89 1.61 10.71
C THR A 3 8.01 0.85 9.70
N ALA A 4 6.81 1.36 9.42
CA ALA A 4 5.84 0.63 8.63
C ALA A 4 6.00 0.90 7.12
N ASN A 5 5.65 -0.10 6.32
CA ASN A 5 5.32 0.08 4.92
C ASN A 5 3.91 0.71 4.85
N ILE A 6 3.75 1.83 4.15
CA ILE A 6 2.49 2.55 4.08
C ILE A 6 2.09 2.68 2.62
N PHE A 7 0.88 2.25 2.29
CA PHE A 7 0.26 2.55 1.01
C PHE A 7 -0.63 3.77 1.18
N ILE A 8 -0.38 4.81 0.40
CA ILE A 8 -1.26 5.98 0.37
C ILE A 8 -1.89 6.05 -1.02
N LEU A 9 -3.20 6.30 -1.04
CA LEU A 9 -4.01 6.42 -2.25
C LEU A 9 -4.72 7.77 -2.25
N TRP A 10 -4.72 8.45 -3.39
CA TRP A 10 -5.56 9.63 -3.62
C TRP A 10 -6.04 9.69 -5.06
N ALA A 11 -7.01 10.57 -5.32
CA ALA A 11 -7.50 10.86 -6.66
C ALA A 11 -6.54 11.82 -7.37
N ALA A 12 -5.94 11.35 -8.46
CA ALA A 12 -5.12 12.16 -9.37
C ALA A 12 -6.01 13.06 -10.24
N SER A 13 -7.18 12.54 -10.59
CA SER A 13 -8.20 13.21 -11.38
C SER A 13 -9.58 12.68 -10.98
N THR A 14 -10.64 13.08 -11.68
CA THR A 14 -12.00 12.57 -11.44
C THR A 14 -12.17 11.09 -11.79
N THR A 15 -11.19 10.48 -12.47
CA THR A 15 -11.25 9.09 -12.94
C THR A 15 -10.03 8.26 -12.53
N GLU A 16 -8.92 8.88 -12.19
CA GLU A 16 -7.65 8.20 -11.92
C GLU A 16 -7.21 8.37 -10.48
N VAL A 17 -6.49 7.36 -9.99
CA VAL A 17 -5.91 7.35 -8.65
C VAL A 17 -4.40 7.24 -8.73
N THR A 18 -3.71 7.79 -7.74
CA THR A 18 -2.27 7.66 -7.56
C THR A 18 -1.99 6.78 -6.35
N LEU A 19 -1.17 5.75 -6.55
CA LEU A 19 -0.63 4.94 -5.47
C LEU A 19 0.76 5.45 -5.10
N SER A 20 0.96 5.82 -3.84
CA SER A 20 2.24 6.21 -3.27
C SER A 20 2.66 5.23 -2.17
N PRO A 21 3.58 4.30 -2.45
CA PRO A 21 4.26 3.57 -1.39
C PRO A 21 5.17 4.51 -0.61
N ARG A 22 4.97 4.58 0.71
CA ARG A 22 5.79 5.38 1.62
C ARG A 22 6.42 4.59 2.77
N SER A 23 7.65 4.96 3.11
CA SER A 23 8.30 4.52 4.34
C SER A 23 7.82 5.40 5.50
N GLY A 24 7.43 4.77 6.61
CA GLY A 24 7.12 5.47 7.84
C GLY A 24 8.32 6.22 8.45
N GLY A 25 8.05 7.14 9.38
CA GLY A 25 9.09 7.91 10.05
C GLY A 25 8.53 8.84 11.13
N SER A 26 9.33 9.82 11.52
CA SER A 26 8.92 10.92 12.39
C SER A 26 8.37 12.07 11.53
N GLY A 27 7.07 12.09 11.27
CA GLY A 27 6.41 13.11 10.46
C GLY A 27 5.68 12.52 9.26
N GLU A 28 5.57 13.31 8.19
CA GLU A 28 5.01 12.84 6.92
C GLU A 28 5.82 11.63 6.42
N PRO A 29 5.17 10.50 6.07
CA PRO A 29 5.85 9.37 5.46
C PRO A 29 6.50 9.79 4.13
N THR A 30 7.66 9.23 3.82
CA THR A 30 8.42 9.59 2.62
C THR A 30 8.18 8.61 1.49
N TYR A 31 8.02 9.11 0.26
CA TYR A 31 7.88 8.24 -0.91
C TYR A 31 9.07 7.27 -1.05
N ASN A 32 8.78 5.99 -1.25
CA ASN A 32 9.78 4.94 -1.38
C ASN A 32 9.68 4.25 -2.75
N PRO A 33 10.53 4.62 -3.73
CA PRO A 33 10.52 4.01 -5.05
C PRO A 33 11.08 2.58 -5.07
N ARG A 34 11.60 2.06 -3.95
CA ARG A 34 12.09 0.67 -3.81
C ARG A 34 10.99 -0.28 -3.33
N ALA A 35 9.80 0.21 -3.04
CA ALA A 35 8.62 -0.61 -2.87
C ALA A 35 8.27 -1.25 -4.23
N ASN A 36 8.20 -2.57 -4.28
CA ASN A 36 7.84 -3.29 -5.50
C ASN A 36 6.31 -3.47 -5.53
N VAL A 37 5.64 -2.36 -5.83
CA VAL A 37 4.17 -2.26 -5.89
C VAL A 37 3.73 -1.90 -7.30
N THR A 38 2.61 -2.48 -7.73
CA THR A 38 2.01 -2.20 -9.03
C THR A 38 0.53 -1.97 -8.86
N LEU A 39 0.03 -0.86 -9.39
CA LEU A 39 -1.40 -0.59 -9.51
C LEU A 39 -1.95 -1.40 -10.69
N LEU A 40 -2.90 -2.28 -10.42
CA LEU A 40 -3.47 -3.22 -11.38
C LEU A 40 -4.70 -2.63 -12.09
N PRO A 41 -5.10 -3.19 -13.25
CA PRO A 41 -6.36 -2.85 -13.91
C PRO A 41 -7.58 -2.91 -12.96
N GLY A 42 -8.58 -2.09 -13.25
CA GLY A 42 -9.77 -1.93 -12.41
C GLY A 42 -9.58 -0.94 -11.24
N SER A 43 -8.38 -0.38 -11.07
CA SER A 43 -8.15 0.77 -10.20
C SER A 43 -8.66 2.07 -10.84
N GLY A 44 -9.04 3.05 -10.02
CA GLY A 44 -9.54 4.34 -10.49
C GLY A 44 -10.60 4.92 -9.58
N VAL A 45 -11.25 5.98 -10.06
CA VAL A 45 -12.36 6.64 -9.37
C VAL A 45 -13.65 6.35 -10.12
N ALA A 46 -14.63 5.78 -9.42
CA ALA A 46 -15.95 5.52 -9.98
C ALA A 46 -17.02 5.71 -8.90
N ASN A 47 -18.13 6.38 -9.24
CA ASN A 47 -19.26 6.64 -8.33
C ASN A 47 -18.83 7.25 -6.99
N GLY A 48 -17.86 8.17 -7.01
CA GLY A 48 -17.32 8.81 -5.80
C GLY A 48 -16.44 7.90 -4.93
N THR A 49 -16.07 6.72 -5.41
CA THR A 49 -15.22 5.76 -4.69
C THR A 49 -13.87 5.63 -5.39
N MET A 50 -12.79 5.82 -4.64
CA MET A 50 -11.43 5.46 -5.08
C MET A 50 -11.21 3.96 -4.86
N THR A 51 -10.76 3.26 -5.89
CA THR A 51 -10.40 1.84 -5.81
C THR A 51 -8.97 1.64 -6.27
N ALA A 52 -8.18 0.89 -5.50
CA ALA A 52 -6.84 0.47 -5.88
C ALA A 52 -6.70 -1.04 -5.74
N ASN A 53 -6.45 -1.70 -6.86
CA ASN A 53 -6.05 -3.10 -6.91
C ASN A 53 -4.53 -3.13 -6.92
N ILE A 54 -3.89 -3.66 -5.89
CA ILE A 54 -2.44 -3.54 -5.71
C ILE A 54 -1.80 -4.92 -5.72
N ARG A 55 -0.81 -5.12 -6.59
CA ARG A 55 0.18 -6.19 -6.46
C ARG A 55 1.35 -5.65 -5.66
N CYS A 56 1.77 -6.36 -4.61
CA CYS A 56 3.04 -6.06 -3.95
C CYS A 56 3.89 -7.31 -3.80
N GLU A 57 5.15 -7.23 -4.23
CA GLU A 57 6.07 -8.37 -4.23
C GLU A 57 7.06 -8.38 -3.07
N ASN A 58 7.22 -7.26 -2.35
CA ASN A 58 8.16 -7.14 -1.24
C ASN A 58 7.54 -6.53 0.04
N CYS A 59 6.22 -6.63 0.22
CA CYS A 59 5.52 -5.99 1.34
C CYS A 59 5.46 -6.80 2.63
N LEU A 60 5.84 -8.08 2.61
CA LEU A 60 5.88 -8.90 3.83
C LEU A 60 7.08 -8.57 4.71
N SER A 61 8.06 -7.86 4.17
CA SER A 61 9.21 -7.35 4.90
C SER A 61 9.28 -5.84 4.75
N THR A 62 10.05 -5.19 5.62
CA THR A 62 10.31 -3.75 5.51
C THR A 62 10.89 -3.42 4.15
N TRP A 63 10.34 -2.39 3.51
CA TRP A 63 10.91 -1.92 2.26
C TRP A 63 12.33 -1.40 2.47
N PRO A 64 13.23 -1.62 1.50
CA PRO A 64 14.58 -1.07 1.57
C PRO A 64 14.55 0.46 1.74
N SER A 65 15.51 1.01 2.49
CA SER A 65 15.67 2.46 2.59
C SER A 65 15.85 3.09 1.21
N SER A 66 15.21 4.24 0.99
CA SER A 66 15.40 5.04 -0.24
C SER A 66 16.80 5.67 -0.30
N GLU A 67 17.46 5.81 0.85
CA GLU A 67 18.84 6.32 0.99
C GLU A 67 19.88 5.23 0.67
N SER A 68 20.95 5.62 -0.02
CA SER A 68 22.08 4.74 -0.33
C SER A 68 22.87 4.42 0.95
N GLY A 69 22.57 3.29 1.58
CA GLY A 69 23.27 2.83 2.78
C GLY A 69 22.39 1.82 3.52
N ASP A 70 22.72 0.55 3.35
CA ASP A 70 21.98 -0.58 3.93
C ASP A 70 22.30 -0.71 5.42
N THR A 71 21.72 0.17 6.25
CA THR A 71 21.62 -0.09 7.68
C THR A 71 20.23 -0.64 7.92
N ALA A 72 20.17 -1.94 8.22
CA ALA A 72 18.95 -2.60 8.66
C ALA A 72 18.35 -1.83 9.85
N VAL A 73 17.36 -0.98 9.57
CA VAL A 73 16.50 -0.43 10.61
C VAL A 73 15.70 -1.62 11.12
N ALA A 74 15.51 -1.76 12.44
CA ALA A 74 14.65 -2.80 13.00
C ALA A 74 13.28 -2.73 12.28
N GLY A 75 13.05 -3.70 11.41
CA GLY A 75 12.05 -3.61 10.38
C GLY A 75 10.72 -4.21 10.83
N PHE A 76 9.63 -3.66 10.30
CA PHE A 76 8.38 -4.40 10.13
C PHE A 76 8.62 -5.72 9.37
N GLU A 77 8.13 -6.82 9.91
CA GLU A 77 7.97 -8.10 9.23
C GLU A 77 6.53 -8.57 9.47
N MET A 78 5.80 -8.83 8.38
CA MET A 78 4.44 -9.35 8.43
C MET A 78 4.50 -10.86 8.43
N ASP A 79 3.93 -11.52 9.45
CA ASP A 79 3.71 -12.96 9.39
C ASP A 79 2.45 -13.24 8.55
N PRO A 80 2.59 -13.79 7.32
CA PRO A 80 1.43 -14.10 6.49
C PRO A 80 0.60 -15.27 7.05
N ASN A 81 1.09 -16.00 8.06
CA ASN A 81 0.34 -17.07 8.75
C ASN A 81 -0.29 -16.57 10.06
N GLY A 82 -0.09 -15.30 10.42
CA GLY A 82 -0.61 -14.74 11.65
C GLY A 82 -2.13 -14.71 11.66
N ASN A 83 -2.73 -15.17 12.76
CA ASN A 83 -4.17 -15.12 12.97
C ASN A 83 -4.67 -13.80 13.57
N ALA A 84 -3.73 -12.92 13.97
CA ALA A 84 -3.98 -11.58 14.47
C ALA A 84 -2.80 -10.67 14.11
N THR A 85 -2.81 -10.16 12.88
CA THR A 85 -1.84 -9.17 12.41
C THR A 85 -2.41 -7.76 12.55
N GLU A 86 -1.61 -6.83 13.08
CA GLU A 86 -2.03 -5.45 13.27
C GLU A 86 -1.85 -4.65 11.99
N TRP A 87 -2.90 -3.94 11.57
CA TRP A 87 -2.89 -3.01 10.46
C TRP A 87 -3.45 -1.68 10.94
N PHE A 88 -2.85 -0.58 10.52
CA PHE A 88 -3.40 0.74 10.77
C PHE A 88 -3.92 1.33 9.46
N TRP A 89 -4.95 2.14 9.57
CA TRP A 89 -5.52 2.88 8.45
C TRP A 89 -5.66 4.34 8.85
N ALA A 90 -5.70 5.20 7.84
CA ALA A 90 -5.89 6.62 8.00
C ALA A 90 -6.65 7.17 6.79
N CYS A 91 -7.48 8.18 7.01
CA CYS A 91 -8.24 8.84 5.96
C CYS A 91 -8.26 10.35 6.17
N GLN A 92 -8.18 11.10 5.07
CA GLN A 92 -8.37 12.54 5.05
C GLN A 92 -9.58 12.84 4.17
N SER A 93 -10.46 13.73 4.62
CA SER A 93 -11.60 14.22 3.85
C SER A 93 -11.25 15.54 3.17
N GLY A 94 -11.85 15.83 2.03
CA GLY A 94 -11.66 17.11 1.35
C GLY A 94 -11.64 16.99 -0.16
N GLU A 95 -11.08 18.03 -0.80
CA GLU A 95 -10.88 18.05 -2.24
C GLU A 95 -9.81 17.03 -2.67
N MET A 96 -9.89 16.57 -3.91
CA MET A 96 -8.86 15.72 -4.49
C MET A 96 -7.52 16.47 -4.56
N LEU A 97 -6.42 15.75 -4.39
CA LEU A 97 -5.09 16.33 -4.52
C LEU A 97 -4.80 16.76 -5.97
N GLY A 98 -5.39 16.08 -6.96
CA GLY A 98 -5.36 16.52 -8.36
C GLY A 98 -3.99 16.39 -9.03
N THR A 99 -3.17 15.44 -8.57
CA THR A 99 -1.81 15.19 -9.08
C THR A 99 -1.52 13.70 -9.16
N ASP A 100 -0.76 13.30 -10.19
CA ASP A 100 -0.23 11.95 -10.38
C ASP A 100 1.17 11.75 -9.78
N ASP A 101 1.76 12.79 -9.17
CA ASP A 101 3.08 12.74 -8.55
C ASP A 101 3.05 11.94 -7.24
N PRO A 102 3.61 10.71 -7.18
CA PRO A 102 3.58 9.88 -5.98
C PRO A 102 4.40 10.48 -4.82
N SER A 103 5.22 11.49 -5.06
CA SER A 103 6.03 12.18 -4.05
C SER A 103 5.40 13.48 -3.52
N ALA A 104 4.19 13.84 -3.99
CA ALA A 104 3.51 15.07 -3.57
C ALA A 104 3.34 15.17 -2.04
N ASP A 105 3.49 16.38 -1.50
CA ASP A 105 3.30 16.64 -0.07
C ASP A 105 1.84 16.32 0.36
N LEU A 106 1.71 15.69 1.53
CA LEU A 106 0.42 15.27 2.07
C LEU A 106 0.09 15.96 3.39
N GLY A 107 -1.21 16.25 3.55
CA GLY A 107 -1.77 16.71 4.80
C GLY A 107 -1.81 15.61 5.87
N MET A 108 -2.04 16.03 7.10
CA MET A 108 -2.36 15.11 8.19
C MET A 108 -3.76 14.54 7.97
N HIS A 109 -3.91 13.23 8.12
CA HIS A 109 -5.21 12.57 8.08
C HIS A 109 -6.16 13.12 9.17
N ASP A 110 -7.47 13.10 8.90
CA ASP A 110 -8.50 13.53 9.86
C ASP A 110 -8.88 12.40 10.82
N ASP A 111 -8.88 11.16 10.31
CA ASP A 111 -9.24 9.97 11.07
C ASP A 111 -8.21 8.86 10.88
N LYS A 112 -8.11 8.00 11.88
CA LYS A 112 -7.19 6.87 11.91
C LYS A 112 -7.70 5.78 12.84
N GLY A 113 -7.24 4.57 12.58
CA GLY A 113 -7.53 3.44 13.45
C GLY A 113 -6.54 2.31 13.29
N VAL A 114 -6.82 1.26 14.05
CA VAL A 114 -6.14 -0.01 13.99
C VAL A 114 -7.19 -1.09 13.79
N ILE A 115 -6.87 -2.06 12.93
CA ILE A 115 -7.67 -3.25 12.68
C ILE A 115 -6.76 -4.47 12.77
N MET A 116 -7.31 -5.56 13.29
CA MET A 116 -6.61 -6.85 13.33
C MET A 116 -7.12 -7.72 12.18
N PHE A 117 -6.21 -8.23 11.36
CA PHE A 117 -6.51 -9.18 10.29
C PHE A 117 -5.95 -10.57 10.58
N ASP A 118 -6.77 -11.58 10.32
CA ASP A 118 -6.37 -12.99 10.28
C ASP A 118 -5.85 -13.32 8.88
N LEU A 119 -4.53 -13.20 8.68
CA LEU A 119 -3.89 -13.50 7.39
C LEU A 119 -3.78 -14.99 7.11
N SER A 120 -3.89 -15.84 8.13
CA SER A 120 -3.97 -17.30 7.94
C SER A 120 -5.15 -17.70 7.04
N ARG A 121 -6.17 -16.84 6.96
CA ARG A 121 -7.36 -16.99 6.12
C ARG A 121 -7.34 -16.15 4.84
N ALA A 122 -6.32 -15.34 4.62
CA ALA A 122 -6.20 -14.42 3.48
C ALA A 122 -5.39 -15.02 2.32
N ARG A 123 -5.45 -16.35 2.16
CA ARG A 123 -4.71 -17.09 1.13
C ARG A 123 -5.69 -17.90 0.30
N PHE A 124 -5.39 -18.02 -0.99
CA PHE A 124 -6.11 -18.89 -1.89
C PHE A 124 -5.13 -19.93 -2.46
N PRO A 125 -5.59 -21.17 -2.71
CA PRO A 125 -4.78 -22.14 -3.43
C PRO A 125 -4.52 -21.62 -4.85
N VAL A 126 -3.28 -21.75 -5.31
CA VAL A 126 -2.94 -21.59 -6.72
C VAL A 126 -2.81 -23.00 -7.28
N GLU A 127 -3.77 -23.44 -8.09
CA GLU A 127 -3.67 -24.74 -8.77
C GLU A 127 -2.55 -24.68 -9.82
N GLU A 128 -1.66 -25.66 -9.78
CA GLU A 128 -0.55 -25.77 -10.74
C GLU A 128 -1.12 -25.96 -12.16
N GLY A 129 -0.82 -25.04 -13.08
CA GLY A 129 -1.26 -25.12 -14.47
C GLY A 129 -2.59 -24.44 -14.82
N VAL A 130 -3.26 -23.78 -13.87
CA VAL A 130 -4.45 -22.96 -14.16
C VAL A 130 -4.12 -21.47 -13.98
N CYS A 131 -3.94 -20.76 -15.10
CA CYS A 131 -3.97 -19.30 -15.10
C CYS A 131 -5.42 -18.86 -14.93
N LEU A 132 -5.89 -18.76 -13.69
CA LEU A 132 -7.19 -18.18 -13.40
C LEU A 132 -7.16 -16.71 -13.82
N GLU A 133 -7.96 -16.34 -14.83
CA GLU A 133 -8.18 -14.93 -15.18
C GLU A 133 -8.65 -14.17 -13.93
N GLY A 134 -7.89 -13.15 -13.54
CA GLY A 134 -8.17 -12.32 -12.36
C GLY A 134 -7.61 -12.83 -11.04
N VAL A 135 -6.88 -13.96 -10.99
CA VAL A 135 -6.36 -14.53 -9.72
C VAL A 135 -4.84 -14.82 -9.73
N ASN A 136 -4.14 -14.65 -10.87
CA ASN A 136 -2.67 -14.70 -10.91
C ASN A 136 -2.08 -13.45 -11.58
N PRO A 137 -1.15 -12.73 -10.91
CA PRO A 137 -0.81 -11.35 -11.24
C PRO A 137 0.26 -11.15 -12.33
N PHE A 138 0.81 -12.19 -12.95
CA PHE A 138 1.76 -12.04 -14.07
C PHE A 138 1.05 -11.92 -15.43
N VAL A 139 0.58 -10.70 -15.72
CA VAL A 139 0.59 -10.16 -17.08
C VAL A 139 1.80 -9.24 -17.21
#